data_AF-A0A093YSD5-F1
#
_entry.id   AF-A0A093YSD5-F1
#
_cell.length_a   1.000
_cell.length_b   1.000
_cell.length_c   1.000
_cell.angle_alpha   90.00
_cell.angle_beta   90.00
_cell.angle_gamma   90.00
#
_symmetry.space_group_name_H-M   'P 1'
#
loop_
_entity.id
_entity.type
_entity.pdbx_description
1 polymer ?
#
loop_
_entity_poly.entity_id
_entity_poly.type
_entity_poly.pdbx_seq_one_letter_code
_entity_poly.pdbx_strand_id
1 'polypeptide(L)'
;MEPVALFVNEALLKEQFEQSQAWIETGISRSEGGLWQEGGFQFGDWLAPTSMPEYLIADAYLDGMVDRLANMSDALGYDDLRERYRAQHSELRDASRGRWLDEGRMANTTQTAYALGLYLGLFEDADRQASIETLKQLVAENDYLISTGFAGTSLIGHAMHGAGLTDDFYKMLLQTKNPSWLYYVKLNATTTWERWDSLLPDGSANPDMMTSFNHYSFGSVADWMHGVIGGLAPGEPGWKRIEISPVPGGGITEAEATFVSGYGEIKTKWSIEDDGFHLGVQVPPNSKAVVTLPGSGKTIEVGSGAHKFHNVDG
;
A
#
# COMPACT_ATOMS: atom_id res chain seq x y z
N MET A 1 4.74 -1.31 7.05
CA MET A 1 5.91 -1.59 6.20
C MET A 1 6.21 -0.30 5.48
N GLU A 2 7.36 0.33 5.76
CA GLU A 2 7.73 1.54 5.03
C GLU A 2 8.06 1.19 3.57
N PRO A 3 7.63 2.01 2.59
CA PRO A 3 7.98 1.79 1.20
C PRO A 3 9.48 1.97 1.01
N VAL A 4 10.15 0.90 0.58
CA VAL A 4 11.59 0.89 0.30
C VAL A 4 11.82 1.11 -1.20
N ALA A 5 12.82 1.94 -1.55
CA ALA A 5 13.08 2.30 -2.94
C ALA A 5 13.49 1.09 -3.80
N LEU A 6 12.88 0.97 -4.99
CA LEU A 6 13.16 -0.14 -5.91
C LEU A 6 14.56 -0.07 -6.53
N PHE A 7 15.16 1.12 -6.62
CA PHE A 7 16.47 1.35 -7.21
C PHE A 7 17.28 2.32 -6.35
N VAL A 8 18.61 2.17 -6.33
CA VAL A 8 19.51 3.15 -5.71
C VAL A 8 20.09 4.05 -6.78
N ASN A 9 19.73 5.33 -6.72
CA ASN A 9 20.35 6.39 -7.52
C ASN A 9 20.40 7.67 -6.67
N GLU A 10 21.51 7.85 -5.95
CA GLU A 10 21.72 8.98 -5.05
C GLU A 10 21.71 10.33 -5.80
N ALA A 11 22.25 10.37 -7.01
CA ALA A 11 22.26 11.59 -7.83
C ALA A 11 20.83 12.02 -8.20
N LEU A 12 20.00 11.06 -8.62
CA LEU A 12 18.59 11.32 -8.90
C LEU A 12 17.81 11.71 -7.63
N LEU A 13 18.10 11.05 -6.51
CA LEU A 13 17.48 11.37 -5.22
C LEU A 13 17.79 12.82 -4.81
N LYS A 14 19.03 13.26 -5.00
CA LYS A 14 19.46 14.63 -4.73
C LYS A 14 18.79 15.64 -5.65
N GLU A 15 18.67 15.34 -6.94
CA GLU A 15 17.96 16.20 -7.90
C GLU A 15 16.47 16.34 -7.56
N GLN A 16 15.83 15.25 -7.13
CA GLN A 16 14.41 15.22 -6.77
C GLN A 16 14.14 15.82 -5.37
N PHE A 17 15.13 15.83 -4.49
CA PHE A 17 15.02 16.39 -3.15
C PHE A 17 14.63 17.88 -3.19
N GLU A 18 15.29 18.67 -4.04
CA GLU A 18 15.03 20.11 -4.13
C GLU A 18 13.58 20.42 -4.53
N GLN A 19 13.03 19.67 -5.49
CA GLN A 19 11.64 19.82 -5.92
C GLN A 19 10.65 19.36 -4.85
N SER A 20 10.96 18.25 -4.16
CA SER A 20 10.15 17.71 -3.07
C SER A 20 10.10 18.69 -1.89
N GLN A 21 11.24 19.28 -1.54
CA GLN A 21 11.34 20.32 -0.52
C GLN A 21 10.55 21.57 -0.91
N ALA A 22 10.72 22.08 -2.13
CA ALA A 22 10.02 23.26 -2.60
C ALA A 22 8.49 23.09 -2.55
N TRP A 23 7.99 21.90 -2.90
CA TRP A 23 6.57 21.56 -2.78
C TRP A 23 6.07 21.68 -1.33
N ILE A 24 6.79 21.07 -0.38
CA ILE A 24 6.45 21.07 1.04
C ILE A 24 6.53 22.46 1.68
N GLU A 25 7.55 23.25 1.33
CA GLU A 25 7.83 24.54 1.95
C GLU A 25 7.04 25.69 1.32
N THR A 26 6.76 25.64 0.02
CA THR A 26 6.19 26.78 -0.71
C THR A 26 5.01 26.44 -1.63
N GLY A 27 4.88 25.18 -2.06
CA GLY A 27 3.84 24.76 -3.00
C GLY A 27 2.47 24.54 -2.35
N ILE A 28 2.46 24.06 -1.11
CA ILE A 28 1.24 23.79 -0.34
C ILE A 28 0.83 25.05 0.43
N SER A 29 -0.41 25.50 0.21
CA SER A 29 -1.02 26.53 1.06
C SER A 29 -1.43 25.92 2.40
N ARG A 30 -0.83 26.40 3.48
CA ARG A 30 -1.03 25.88 4.84
C ARG A 30 -1.83 26.85 5.71
N SER A 31 -2.66 26.28 6.57
CA SER A 31 -3.34 26.97 7.66
C SER A 31 -2.36 27.30 8.80
N GLU A 32 -2.81 28.05 9.80
CA GLU A 32 -2.00 28.39 11.00
C GLU A 32 -1.51 27.13 11.74
N GLY A 33 -2.26 26.03 11.71
CA GLY A 33 -1.89 24.74 12.28
C GLY A 33 -0.97 23.89 11.40
N GLY A 34 -0.47 24.41 10.28
CA GLY A 34 0.48 23.72 9.39
C GLY A 34 -0.14 22.70 8.42
N LEU A 35 -1.40 22.31 8.64
CA LEU A 35 -2.23 21.48 7.75
C LEU A 35 -2.67 22.25 6.50
N TRP A 36 -3.27 21.59 5.52
CA TRP A 36 -3.79 22.24 4.33
C TRP A 36 -4.81 23.34 4.66
N GLN A 37 -4.65 24.48 3.99
CA GLN A 37 -5.61 25.56 3.99
C GLN A 37 -6.87 25.12 3.23
N GLU A 38 -8.03 25.18 3.88
CA GLU A 38 -9.31 24.89 3.23
C GLU A 38 -9.74 26.00 2.26
N GLY A 39 -10.57 25.61 1.28
CA GLY A 39 -11.17 26.49 0.27
C GLY A 39 -10.51 26.41 -1.12
N GLY A 40 -9.41 25.66 -1.24
CA GLY A 40 -8.80 25.30 -2.52
C GLY A 40 -9.45 24.06 -3.15
N PHE A 41 -9.11 23.81 -4.42
CA PHE A 41 -9.53 22.61 -5.13
C PHE A 41 -8.70 21.39 -4.66
N GLN A 42 -9.37 20.27 -4.43
CA GLN A 42 -8.75 18.96 -4.21
C GLN A 42 -9.50 17.91 -5.04
N PHE A 43 -8.79 16.88 -5.51
CA PHE A 43 -9.45 15.72 -6.15
C PHE A 43 -10.08 14.77 -5.12
N GLY A 44 -9.58 14.78 -3.88
CA GLY A 44 -9.98 13.83 -2.84
C GLY A 44 -9.72 12.38 -3.24
N ASP A 45 -10.58 11.47 -2.77
CA ASP A 45 -10.50 10.05 -3.11
C ASP A 45 -11.22 9.82 -4.45
N TRP A 46 -10.59 10.29 -5.53
CA TRP A 46 -11.20 10.36 -6.85
C TRP A 46 -11.82 9.02 -7.27
N LEU A 47 -13.08 9.05 -7.73
CA LEU A 47 -13.87 7.88 -8.15
C LEU A 47 -14.13 6.83 -7.05
N ALA A 48 -14.03 7.23 -5.78
CA ALA A 48 -14.50 6.40 -4.68
C ALA A 48 -16.02 6.20 -4.75
N PRO A 49 -16.51 4.95 -4.57
CA PRO A 49 -17.94 4.69 -4.35
C PRO A 49 -18.50 5.40 -3.10
N THR A 50 -17.65 5.72 -2.12
CA THR A 50 -18.02 6.39 -0.87
C THR A 50 -17.33 7.74 -0.74
N SER A 51 -18.10 8.80 -0.48
CA SER A 51 -17.57 10.16 -0.28
C SER A 51 -16.90 10.33 1.08
N MET A 52 -15.88 11.19 1.14
CA MET A 52 -15.22 11.63 2.37
C MET A 52 -14.60 13.02 2.19
N PRO A 53 -14.26 13.73 3.28
CA PRO A 53 -13.62 15.04 3.20
C PRO A 53 -12.28 14.97 2.48
N GLU A 54 -12.14 15.78 1.43
CA GLU A 54 -10.94 15.86 0.61
C GLU A 54 -9.71 16.29 1.42
N TYR A 55 -9.90 17.15 2.42
CA TYR A 55 -8.81 17.65 3.27
C TYR A 55 -8.27 16.62 4.25
N LEU A 56 -9.04 15.58 4.62
CA LEU A 56 -8.49 14.46 5.39
C LEU A 56 -7.40 13.76 4.58
N ILE A 57 -7.67 13.54 3.29
CA ILE A 57 -6.74 12.91 2.36
C ILE A 57 -5.54 13.84 2.13
N ALA A 58 -5.80 15.12 1.86
CA ALA A 58 -4.73 16.10 1.65
C ALA A 58 -3.77 16.18 2.85
N ASP A 59 -4.30 16.24 4.07
CA ASP A 59 -3.52 16.28 5.31
C ASP A 59 -2.76 14.97 5.55
N ALA A 60 -3.40 13.82 5.35
CA ALA A 60 -2.75 12.52 5.50
C ALA A 60 -1.57 12.36 4.53
N TYR A 61 -1.74 12.78 3.27
CA TYR A 61 -0.66 12.76 2.29
C TYR A 61 0.42 13.82 2.58
N LEU A 62 0.06 15.00 3.10
CA LEU A 62 1.03 16.01 3.53
C LEU A 62 1.96 15.46 4.62
N ASP A 63 1.39 14.82 5.63
CA ASP A 63 2.13 14.16 6.71
C ASP A 63 3.10 13.11 6.14
N GLY A 64 2.59 12.19 5.31
CA GLY A 64 3.41 11.17 4.66
C GLY A 64 4.46 11.72 3.68
N MET A 65 4.23 12.87 3.04
CA MET A 65 5.23 13.52 2.19
C MET A 65 6.36 14.14 3.02
N VAL A 66 6.06 14.72 4.19
CA VAL A 66 7.07 15.26 5.10
C VAL A 66 7.91 14.14 5.72
N ASP A 67 7.30 13.02 6.08
CA ASP A 67 8.01 11.81 6.53
C ASP A 67 9.02 11.33 5.47
N ARG A 68 8.57 11.25 4.20
CA ARG A 68 9.45 10.88 3.08
C ARG A 68 10.59 11.87 2.91
N LEU A 69 10.35 13.17 3.08
CA LEU A 69 11.41 14.17 3.00
C LEU A 69 12.44 14.01 4.13
N ALA A 70 12.01 13.61 5.33
CA ALA A 70 12.91 13.23 6.41
C ALA A 70 13.75 11.99 6.05
N ASN A 71 13.13 10.96 5.45
CA ASN A 71 13.82 9.75 4.98
C ASN A 71 14.82 10.05 3.85
N MET A 72 14.46 10.92 2.90
CA MET A 72 15.37 11.40 1.86
C MET A 72 16.55 12.17 2.46
N SER A 73 16.29 13.05 3.44
CA SER A 73 17.33 13.81 4.15
C SER A 73 18.32 12.87 4.83
N ASP A 74 17.83 11.83 5.49
CA ASP A 74 18.68 10.81 6.13
C ASP A 74 19.53 10.06 5.10
N ALA A 75 18.91 9.60 4.01
CA ALA A 75 19.61 8.89 2.94
C ALA A 75 20.70 9.73 2.24
N LEU A 76 20.54 11.06 2.21
CA LEU A 76 21.51 12.00 1.63
C LEU A 76 22.52 12.56 2.65
N GLY A 77 22.40 12.20 3.93
CA GLY A 77 23.26 12.72 5.00
C GLY A 77 23.01 14.18 5.38
N TYR A 78 21.79 14.69 5.18
CA TYR A 78 21.37 16.04 5.57
C TYR A 78 20.79 16.04 6.98
N ASP A 79 21.65 15.86 7.99
CA ASP A 79 21.25 15.66 9.39
C ASP A 79 20.32 16.77 9.93
N ASP A 80 20.65 18.05 9.70
CA ASP A 80 19.83 19.19 10.15
C ASP A 80 18.43 19.19 9.53
N LEU A 81 18.33 18.83 8.24
CA LEU A 81 17.05 18.75 7.53
C LEU A 81 16.25 17.53 7.97
N ARG A 82 16.91 16.39 8.22
CA ARG A 82 16.27 15.20 8.78
C ARG A 82 15.60 15.55 10.11
N GLU A 83 16.33 16.17 11.04
CA GLU A 83 15.78 16.54 12.35
C GLU A 83 14.61 17.52 12.22
N ARG A 84 14.75 18.54 11.37
CA ARG A 84 13.67 19.50 11.09
C ARG A 84 12.41 18.82 10.55
N TYR A 85 12.53 17.94 9.56
CA TYR A 85 11.37 17.28 8.96
C TYR A 85 10.76 16.20 9.86
N ARG A 86 11.55 15.54 10.72
CA ARG A 86 11.00 14.67 11.77
C ARG A 86 10.17 15.44 12.79
N ALA A 87 10.64 16.61 13.22
CA ALA A 87 9.86 17.48 14.09
C ALA A 87 8.56 17.95 13.41
N GLN A 88 8.66 18.42 12.16
CA GLN A 88 7.49 18.84 11.38
C GLN A 88 6.48 17.70 11.17
N HIS A 89 6.94 16.48 10.89
CA HIS A 89 6.06 15.30 10.79
C HIS A 89 5.30 15.08 12.11
N SER A 90 5.99 15.12 13.26
CA SER A 90 5.34 14.98 14.56
C SER A 90 4.26 16.04 14.79
N GLU A 91 4.55 17.31 14.49
CA GLU A 91 3.60 18.42 14.65
C GLU A 91 2.38 18.26 13.73
N LEU A 92 2.59 17.87 12.47
CA LEU A 92 1.51 17.65 11.50
C LEU A 92 0.63 16.46 11.88
N ARG A 93 1.23 15.41 12.43
CA ARG A 93 0.53 14.23 12.92
C ARG A 93 -0.36 14.60 14.11
N ASP A 94 0.14 15.36 15.07
CA ASP A 94 -0.66 15.86 16.20
C ASP A 94 -1.82 16.75 15.74
N ALA A 95 -1.55 17.68 14.82
CA ALA A 95 -2.58 18.55 14.25
C ALA A 95 -3.64 17.74 13.48
N SER A 96 -3.21 16.75 12.68
CA SER A 96 -4.10 15.87 11.92
C SER A 96 -4.96 15.02 12.86
N ARG A 97 -4.39 14.48 13.94
CA ARG A 97 -5.14 13.73 14.96
C ARG A 97 -6.20 14.60 15.61
N GLY A 98 -5.84 15.82 16.03
CA GLY A 98 -6.79 16.77 16.63
C GLY A 98 -7.91 17.22 15.70
N ARG A 99 -7.70 17.19 14.38
CA ARG A 99 -8.71 17.59 13.38
C ARG A 99 -9.60 16.44 12.94
N TRP A 100 -9.02 15.27 12.72
CA TRP A 100 -9.69 14.17 12.02
C TRP A 100 -10.12 13.02 12.93
N LEU A 101 -9.63 12.99 14.18
CA LEU A 101 -10.04 12.00 15.17
C LEU A 101 -10.92 12.63 16.25
N ASP A 102 -11.96 11.90 16.63
CA ASP A 102 -12.79 12.15 17.81
C ASP A 102 -12.75 10.90 18.70
N GLU A 103 -12.28 11.06 19.94
CA GLU A 103 -12.05 9.95 20.89
C GLU A 103 -11.32 8.74 20.27
N GLY A 104 -10.29 9.00 19.45
CA GLY A 104 -9.47 7.96 18.80
C GLY A 104 -10.10 7.32 17.55
N ARG A 105 -11.28 7.78 17.10
CA ARG A 105 -11.96 7.27 15.90
C ARG A 105 -11.97 8.32 14.81
N MET A 106 -11.87 7.89 13.55
CA MET A 106 -12.00 8.81 12.41
C MET A 106 -13.39 9.42 12.39
N ALA A 107 -13.45 10.74 12.24
CA ALA A 107 -14.70 11.47 12.04
C ALA A 107 -15.48 10.96 10.81
N ASN A 108 -14.78 10.43 9.81
CA ASN A 108 -15.37 9.82 8.62
C ASN A 108 -15.09 8.32 8.57
N THR A 109 -16.15 7.53 8.71
CA THR A 109 -16.07 6.07 8.79
C THR A 109 -16.11 5.43 7.40
N THR A 110 -15.03 5.52 6.64
CA THR A 110 -14.89 4.95 5.29
C THR A 110 -13.67 4.03 5.18
N GLN A 111 -13.66 3.12 4.19
CA GLN A 111 -12.49 2.26 3.93
C GLN A 111 -11.21 3.09 3.71
N THR A 112 -11.29 4.17 2.93
CA THR A 112 -10.15 5.04 2.64
C THR A 112 -9.63 5.77 3.88
N ALA A 113 -10.50 6.34 4.71
CA ALA A 113 -10.07 7.05 5.92
C ALA A 113 -9.29 6.11 6.86
N TYR A 114 -9.82 4.91 7.09
CA TYR A 114 -9.16 3.92 7.94
C TYR A 114 -7.91 3.31 7.29
N ALA A 115 -7.91 3.07 5.98
CA ALA A 115 -6.71 2.60 5.27
C ALA A 115 -5.58 3.64 5.34
N LEU A 116 -5.86 4.92 5.08
CA LEU A 116 -4.90 6.01 5.21
C LEU A 116 -4.39 6.11 6.64
N GLY A 117 -5.28 6.13 7.64
CA GLY A 117 -4.89 6.24 9.04
C GLY A 117 -4.04 5.08 9.53
N LEU A 118 -4.32 3.85 9.11
CA LEU A 118 -3.54 2.67 9.49
C LEU A 118 -2.20 2.59 8.75
N TYR A 119 -2.15 3.02 7.48
CA TYR A 119 -0.96 2.92 6.64
C TYR A 119 0.02 4.07 6.84
N LEU A 120 -0.47 5.30 6.93
CA LEU A 120 0.33 6.52 7.15
C LEU A 120 0.52 6.83 8.63
N GLY A 121 -0.07 6.02 9.51
CA GLY A 121 0.20 6.04 10.94
C GLY A 121 -0.63 7.05 11.74
N LEU A 122 -1.75 7.58 11.25
CA LEU A 122 -2.57 8.51 12.05
C LEU A 122 -3.08 7.91 13.38
N PHE A 123 -3.25 6.59 13.46
CA PHE A 123 -3.63 5.89 14.69
C PHE A 123 -2.41 5.48 15.51
N GLU A 124 -2.39 5.91 16.77
CA GLU A 124 -1.41 5.48 17.78
C GLU A 124 -1.82 4.16 18.42
N ASP A 125 -0.92 3.55 19.19
CA ASP A 125 -1.13 2.25 19.84
C ASP A 125 -2.45 2.15 20.62
N ALA A 126 -2.87 3.24 21.28
CA ALA A 126 -4.12 3.31 22.03
C ALA A 126 -5.38 3.15 21.15
N ASP A 127 -5.34 3.67 19.92
CA ASP A 127 -6.47 3.72 18.99
C ASP A 127 -6.41 2.58 17.94
N ARG A 128 -5.22 2.00 17.78
CA ARG A 128 -4.87 1.16 16.64
C ARG A 128 -5.75 -0.07 16.54
N GLN A 129 -5.93 -0.82 17.62
CA GLN A 129 -6.73 -2.05 17.58
C GLN A 129 -8.20 -1.76 17.26
N ALA A 130 -8.80 -0.73 17.88
CA ALA A 130 -10.18 -0.34 17.61
C ALA A 130 -10.37 0.09 16.14
N SER A 131 -9.34 0.70 15.56
CA SER A 131 -9.33 1.11 14.16
C SER A 131 -9.20 -0.05 13.19
N ILE A 132 -8.42 -1.08 13.54
CA ILE A 132 -8.34 -2.35 12.80
C ILE A 132 -9.71 -3.04 12.77
N GLU A 133 -10.37 -3.16 13.93
CA GLU A 133 -11.70 -3.78 13.99
C GLU A 133 -12.75 -2.98 13.22
N THR A 134 -12.66 -1.65 13.24
CA THR A 134 -13.57 -0.81 12.45
C THR A 134 -13.36 -1.03 10.95
N LEU A 135 -12.12 -1.07 10.45
CA LEU A 135 -11.85 -1.37 9.04
C LEU A 135 -12.36 -2.77 8.66
N LYS A 136 -12.13 -3.78 9.51
CA LYS A 136 -12.63 -5.13 9.31
C LYS A 136 -14.15 -5.18 9.20
N GLN A 137 -14.84 -4.47 10.09
CA GLN A 137 -16.30 -4.36 10.06
C GLN A 137 -16.78 -3.66 8.78
N LEU A 138 -16.16 -2.54 8.39
CA LEU A 138 -16.50 -1.81 7.17
C LEU A 138 -16.41 -2.67 5.91
N VAL A 139 -15.36 -3.48 5.77
CA VAL A 139 -15.23 -4.36 4.59
C VAL A 139 -16.21 -5.53 4.64
N ALA A 140 -16.45 -6.11 5.81
CA ALA A 140 -17.37 -7.25 5.97
C ALA A 140 -18.83 -6.85 5.75
N GLU A 141 -19.27 -5.71 6.29
CA GLU A 141 -20.62 -5.19 6.11
C GLU A 141 -20.91 -4.74 4.67
N ASN A 142 -19.85 -4.40 3.91
CA ASN A 142 -19.94 -4.05 2.50
C ASN A 142 -19.77 -5.26 1.56
N ASP A 143 -20.05 -6.49 2.03
CA ASP A 143 -19.90 -7.73 1.25
C ASP A 143 -18.49 -7.90 0.63
N TYR A 144 -17.46 -7.35 1.27
CA TYR A 144 -16.09 -7.28 0.76
C TYR A 144 -15.94 -6.56 -0.59
N LEU A 145 -16.88 -5.67 -0.95
CA LEU A 145 -16.75 -4.78 -2.09
C LEU A 145 -15.77 -3.64 -1.77
N ILE A 146 -15.00 -3.21 -2.77
CA ILE A 146 -14.10 -2.07 -2.61
C ILE A 146 -14.88 -0.77 -2.59
N SER A 147 -14.64 0.09 -1.61
CA SER A 147 -15.31 1.40 -1.51
C SER A 147 -14.31 2.56 -1.54
N THR A 148 -13.11 2.32 -2.07
CA THR A 148 -12.02 3.29 -2.17
C THR A 148 -11.89 3.83 -3.60
N GLY A 149 -11.44 5.08 -3.72
CA GLY A 149 -11.05 5.73 -4.96
C GLY A 149 -9.54 5.65 -5.18
N PHE A 150 -8.98 6.58 -5.94
CA PHE A 150 -7.56 6.55 -6.32
C PHE A 150 -6.61 6.63 -5.11
N ALA A 151 -6.95 7.43 -4.10
CA ALA A 151 -6.11 7.61 -2.92
C ALA A 151 -6.13 6.36 -2.04
N GLY A 152 -7.33 5.81 -1.78
CA GLY A 152 -7.46 4.65 -0.90
C GLY A 152 -7.04 3.31 -1.53
N THR A 153 -7.31 3.11 -2.82
CA THR A 153 -7.12 1.79 -3.47
C THR A 153 -5.68 1.34 -3.49
N SER A 154 -4.74 2.27 -3.68
CA SER A 154 -3.31 1.95 -3.70
C SER A 154 -2.77 1.50 -2.32
N LEU A 155 -3.50 1.78 -1.23
CA LEU A 155 -3.03 1.57 0.13
C LEU A 155 -3.81 0.50 0.90
N ILE A 156 -5.10 0.30 0.60
CA ILE A 156 -6.00 -0.54 1.40
C ILE A 156 -5.47 -1.97 1.60
N GLY A 157 -4.93 -2.61 0.57
CA GLY A 157 -4.34 -3.95 0.70
C GLY A 157 -3.16 -3.98 1.66
N HIS A 158 -2.25 -3.00 1.57
CA HIS A 158 -1.09 -2.92 2.45
C HIS A 158 -1.50 -2.54 3.88
N ALA A 159 -2.48 -1.66 4.05
CA ALA A 159 -3.05 -1.28 5.34
C ALA A 159 -3.67 -2.50 6.05
N MET A 160 -4.50 -3.27 5.34
CA MET A 160 -5.13 -4.48 5.85
C MET A 160 -4.10 -5.56 6.15
N HIS A 161 -3.13 -5.79 5.27
CA HIS A 161 -2.06 -6.75 5.51
C HIS A 161 -1.24 -6.40 6.77
N GLY A 162 -0.78 -5.15 6.89
CA GLY A 162 -0.06 -4.66 8.07
C GLY A 162 -0.91 -4.59 9.36
N ALA A 163 -2.22 -4.74 9.25
CA ALA A 163 -3.17 -4.84 10.35
C ALA A 163 -3.56 -6.29 10.70
N GLY A 164 -2.97 -7.30 10.03
CA GLY A 164 -3.34 -8.70 10.23
C GLY A 164 -4.68 -9.11 9.59
N LEU A 165 -5.20 -8.31 8.66
CA LEU A 165 -6.46 -8.53 7.94
C LEU A 165 -6.25 -9.08 6.52
N THR A 166 -5.16 -9.83 6.30
CA THR A 166 -4.81 -10.39 4.99
C THR A 166 -5.92 -11.26 4.40
N ASP A 167 -6.56 -12.11 5.22
CA ASP A 167 -7.67 -12.98 4.79
C ASP A 167 -8.89 -12.18 4.34
N ASP A 168 -9.20 -11.08 5.02
CA ASP A 168 -10.29 -10.20 4.62
C ASP A 168 -9.97 -9.47 3.32
N PHE A 169 -8.71 -9.06 3.09
CA PHE A 169 -8.31 -8.49 1.81
C PHE A 169 -8.34 -9.51 0.67
N TYR A 170 -8.01 -10.78 0.90
CA TYR A 170 -8.20 -11.84 -0.09
C TYR A 170 -9.68 -11.98 -0.51
N LYS A 171 -10.63 -11.86 0.43
CA LYS A 171 -12.07 -11.86 0.08
C LYS A 171 -12.44 -10.66 -0.81
N MET A 172 -11.84 -9.49 -0.57
CA MET A 172 -12.03 -8.32 -1.43
C MET A 172 -11.42 -8.52 -2.82
N LEU A 173 -10.18 -9.02 -2.88
CA LEU A 173 -9.46 -9.30 -4.13
C LEU A 173 -10.23 -10.28 -5.03
N LEU A 174 -10.88 -11.27 -4.41
CA LEU A 174 -11.62 -12.34 -5.11
C LEU A 174 -13.11 -12.02 -5.34
N GLN A 175 -13.60 -10.86 -4.91
CA GLN A 175 -14.97 -10.44 -5.18
C GLN A 175 -15.19 -10.22 -6.69
N THR A 176 -16.38 -10.59 -7.20
CA THR A 176 -16.72 -10.51 -8.64
C THR A 176 -17.92 -9.60 -8.94
N LYS A 177 -18.58 -9.07 -7.91
CA LYS A 177 -19.62 -8.05 -8.03
C LYS A 177 -18.99 -6.64 -8.13
N ASN A 178 -19.65 -5.73 -8.82
CA ASN A 178 -19.27 -4.31 -8.84
C ASN A 178 -19.56 -3.67 -7.47
N PRO A 179 -18.64 -2.87 -6.89
CA PRO A 179 -17.26 -2.62 -7.30
C PRO A 179 -16.26 -3.69 -6.84
N SER A 180 -15.44 -4.19 -7.78
CA SER A 180 -14.27 -5.07 -7.51
C SER A 180 -13.34 -5.17 -8.72
N TRP A 181 -12.12 -5.68 -8.52
CA TRP A 181 -11.19 -5.93 -9.64
C TRP A 181 -11.65 -7.06 -10.57
N LEU A 182 -12.14 -8.17 -10.03
CA LEU A 182 -12.57 -9.30 -10.87
C LEU A 182 -13.93 -9.07 -11.54
N TYR A 183 -14.67 -8.01 -11.16
CA TYR A 183 -15.80 -7.54 -11.96
C TYR A 183 -15.35 -7.16 -13.39
N TYR A 184 -14.21 -6.45 -13.53
CA TYR A 184 -13.63 -6.14 -14.83
C TYR A 184 -13.34 -7.42 -15.63
N VAL A 185 -12.65 -8.37 -14.99
CA VAL A 185 -12.26 -9.64 -15.61
C VAL A 185 -13.49 -10.44 -16.07
N LYS A 186 -14.53 -10.50 -15.23
CA LYS A 186 -15.80 -11.18 -15.56
C LYS A 186 -16.49 -10.58 -16.78
N LEU A 187 -16.25 -9.29 -17.05
CA LEU A 187 -16.75 -8.58 -18.22
C LEU A 187 -15.79 -8.58 -19.41
N ASN A 188 -14.78 -9.48 -19.40
CA ASN A 188 -13.77 -9.63 -20.44
C ASN A 188 -12.84 -8.41 -20.60
N ALA A 189 -12.66 -7.62 -19.55
CA ALA A 189 -11.65 -6.56 -19.56
C ALA A 189 -10.24 -7.15 -19.75
N THR A 190 -9.44 -6.52 -20.61
CA THR A 190 -8.02 -6.85 -20.79
C THR A 190 -7.08 -5.79 -20.20
N THR A 191 -7.64 -4.76 -19.58
CA THR A 191 -6.99 -3.61 -18.94
C THR A 191 -7.80 -3.20 -17.72
N THR A 192 -7.18 -2.54 -16.74
CA THR A 192 -7.92 -1.88 -15.64
C THR A 192 -8.62 -0.63 -16.15
N TRP A 193 -9.77 -0.31 -15.57
CA TRP A 193 -10.62 0.80 -16.01
C TRP A 193 -10.48 2.02 -15.10
N GLU A 194 -10.90 3.18 -15.59
CA GLU A 194 -10.90 4.43 -14.82
C GLU A 194 -11.90 4.38 -13.65
N ARG A 195 -13.10 3.82 -13.88
CA ARG A 195 -14.15 3.67 -12.88
C ARG A 195 -14.39 2.21 -12.56
N TRP A 196 -14.77 1.94 -11.31
CA TRP A 196 -15.27 0.63 -10.89
C TRP A 196 -16.44 0.12 -11.73
N ASP A 197 -17.22 1.05 -12.26
CA ASP A 197 -18.41 0.81 -13.05
C ASP A 197 -18.31 1.39 -14.47
N SER A 198 -17.11 1.47 -15.07
CA SER A 198 -16.94 1.95 -16.46
C SER A 198 -17.85 1.19 -17.44
N LEU A 199 -18.10 -0.11 -17.19
CA LEU A 199 -19.19 -0.87 -17.79
C LEU A 199 -20.22 -1.24 -16.73
N LEU A 200 -21.50 -0.95 -17.02
CA LEU A 200 -22.63 -1.30 -16.17
C LEU A 200 -23.06 -2.77 -16.39
N PRO A 201 -23.81 -3.37 -15.44
CA PRO A 201 -24.26 -4.76 -15.56
C PRO A 201 -25.13 -5.06 -16.79
N ASP A 202 -25.77 -4.03 -17.38
CA ASP A 202 -26.57 -4.14 -18.60
C ASP A 202 -25.73 -4.08 -19.89
N GLY A 203 -24.41 -3.92 -19.78
CA GLY A 203 -23.47 -3.83 -20.89
C GLY A 203 -23.33 -2.44 -21.49
N SER A 204 -24.02 -1.43 -20.96
CA SER A 204 -23.81 -0.04 -21.33
C SER A 204 -22.57 0.54 -20.64
N ALA A 205 -21.90 1.50 -21.30
CA ALA A 205 -20.84 2.27 -20.66
C ALA A 205 -21.43 3.22 -19.61
N ASN A 206 -20.65 3.56 -18.59
CA ASN A 206 -21.02 4.59 -17.63
C ASN A 206 -21.38 5.89 -18.39
N PRO A 207 -22.54 6.52 -18.11
CA PRO A 207 -23.03 7.67 -18.88
C PRO A 207 -22.24 8.95 -18.62
N ASP A 208 -21.36 8.98 -17.61
CA ASP A 208 -20.47 10.11 -17.37
C ASP A 208 -19.45 10.26 -18.51
N MET A 209 -19.20 11.51 -18.93
CA MET A 209 -18.31 11.80 -20.06
C MET A 209 -16.85 11.41 -19.79
N MET A 210 -16.46 11.26 -18.52
CA MET A 210 -15.12 10.80 -18.14
C MET A 210 -15.15 9.30 -17.82
N THR A 211 -15.11 8.47 -18.87
CA THR A 211 -15.12 7.01 -18.78
C THR A 211 -14.08 6.39 -19.71
N SER A 212 -12.94 5.98 -19.17
CA SER A 212 -11.90 5.22 -19.85
C SER A 212 -11.89 3.74 -19.44
N PHE A 213 -11.60 2.87 -20.41
CA PHE A 213 -11.41 1.42 -20.24
C PHE A 213 -9.93 1.04 -20.15
N ASN A 214 -9.02 2.01 -20.03
CA ASN A 214 -7.59 1.75 -19.92
C ASN A 214 -6.94 2.80 -19.02
N HIS A 215 -6.98 2.56 -17.71
CA HIS A 215 -6.42 3.43 -16.67
C HIS A 215 -5.77 2.59 -15.57
N TYR A 216 -4.50 2.86 -15.25
CA TYR A 216 -3.70 1.98 -14.39
C TYR A 216 -3.96 2.17 -12.88
N SER A 217 -4.64 3.24 -12.45
CA SER A 217 -4.78 3.61 -11.03
C SER A 217 -5.24 2.44 -10.14
N PHE A 218 -6.30 1.74 -10.54
CA PHE A 218 -6.81 0.58 -9.80
C PHE A 218 -5.99 -0.70 -10.03
N GLY A 219 -5.06 -0.70 -11.00
CA GLY A 219 -4.03 -1.72 -11.17
C GLY A 219 -2.93 -1.66 -10.11
N SER A 220 -2.91 -0.64 -9.24
CA SER A 220 -2.01 -0.55 -8.08
C SER A 220 -2.06 -1.77 -7.16
N VAL A 221 -3.16 -2.51 -7.12
CA VAL A 221 -3.29 -3.79 -6.39
C VAL A 221 -2.22 -4.82 -6.76
N ALA A 222 -1.64 -4.72 -7.97
CA ALA A 222 -0.57 -5.60 -8.41
C ALA A 222 0.66 -5.54 -7.48
N ASP A 223 0.96 -4.38 -6.88
CA ASP A 223 2.08 -4.26 -5.92
C ASP A 223 1.85 -5.16 -4.69
N TRP A 224 0.63 -5.13 -4.14
CA TRP A 224 0.23 -6.04 -3.06
C TRP A 224 0.32 -7.51 -3.49
N MET A 225 -0.10 -7.84 -4.72
CA MET A 225 0.00 -9.20 -5.23
C MET A 225 1.46 -9.67 -5.31
N HIS A 226 2.38 -8.84 -5.80
CA HIS A 226 3.80 -9.18 -5.85
C HIS A 226 4.43 -9.30 -4.45
N GLY A 227 4.11 -8.36 -3.56
CA GLY A 227 4.69 -8.29 -2.22
C GLY A 227 4.14 -9.33 -1.24
N VAL A 228 2.86 -9.68 -1.35
CA VAL A 228 2.16 -10.56 -0.38
C VAL A 228 1.91 -11.95 -0.94
N ILE A 229 1.33 -12.06 -2.14
CA ILE A 229 1.13 -13.38 -2.77
C ILE A 229 2.48 -13.91 -3.25
N GLY A 230 3.22 -13.12 -4.02
CA GLY A 230 4.58 -13.45 -4.46
C GLY A 230 5.60 -13.43 -3.32
N GLY A 231 5.32 -12.68 -2.26
CA GLY A 231 6.18 -12.56 -1.10
C GLY A 231 7.43 -11.71 -1.33
N LEU A 232 7.55 -10.97 -2.44
CA LEU A 232 8.78 -10.27 -2.83
C LEU A 232 8.75 -8.80 -2.44
N ALA A 233 9.64 -8.38 -1.54
CA ALA A 233 9.84 -6.97 -1.21
C ALA A 233 11.33 -6.62 -1.08
N PRO A 234 11.74 -5.36 -1.37
CA PRO A 234 13.09 -4.91 -1.09
C PRO A 234 13.27 -4.73 0.43
N GLY A 235 14.27 -5.41 1.01
CA GLY A 235 14.68 -5.24 2.41
C GLY A 235 15.65 -4.08 2.63
N GLU A 236 16.27 -3.61 1.56
CA GLU A 236 16.96 -2.32 1.49
C GLU A 236 16.82 -1.74 0.08
N PRO A 237 17.01 -0.42 -0.11
CA PRO A 237 16.94 0.21 -1.41
C PRO A 237 17.74 -0.54 -2.49
N GLY A 238 17.10 -0.78 -3.64
CA GLY A 238 17.74 -1.46 -4.78
C GLY A 238 17.86 -2.98 -4.70
N TRP A 239 17.22 -3.64 -3.73
CA TRP A 239 17.12 -5.11 -3.64
C TRP A 239 18.42 -5.85 -3.33
N LYS A 240 19.43 -5.16 -2.78
CA LYS A 240 20.66 -5.82 -2.33
C LYS A 240 20.42 -6.73 -1.10
N ARG A 241 19.47 -6.33 -0.26
CA ARG A 241 18.76 -7.18 0.73
C ARG A 241 17.31 -7.34 0.28
N ILE A 242 16.83 -8.57 0.33
CA ILE A 242 15.51 -8.97 -0.17
C ILE A 242 14.72 -9.53 1.00
N GLU A 243 13.48 -9.10 1.17
CA GLU A 243 12.51 -9.74 2.05
C GLU A 243 11.66 -10.71 1.23
N ILE A 244 11.58 -11.95 1.70
CA ILE A 244 10.79 -13.01 1.08
C ILE A 244 9.81 -13.55 2.12
N SER A 245 8.54 -13.15 2.01
CA SER A 245 7.51 -13.49 2.99
C SER A 245 6.15 -13.72 2.32
N PRO A 246 5.98 -14.79 1.53
CA PRO A 246 4.70 -15.10 0.90
C PRO A 246 3.65 -15.41 1.97
N VAL A 247 2.43 -14.93 1.75
CA VAL A 247 1.28 -15.19 2.64
C VAL A 247 0.17 -15.87 1.83
N PRO A 248 0.14 -17.21 1.77
CA PRO A 248 -0.94 -17.94 1.10
C PRO A 248 -2.31 -17.62 1.71
N GLY A 249 -3.35 -17.63 0.88
CA GLY A 249 -4.70 -17.34 1.32
C GLY A 249 -5.68 -17.26 0.15
N GLY A 250 -6.96 -16.99 0.45
CA GLY A 250 -8.00 -16.85 -0.57
C GLY A 250 -8.27 -18.10 -1.43
N GLY A 251 -7.80 -19.29 -0.99
CA GLY A 251 -7.88 -20.52 -1.80
C GLY A 251 -6.83 -20.60 -2.92
N ILE A 252 -5.87 -19.67 -2.97
CA ILE A 252 -4.70 -19.77 -3.86
C ILE A 252 -3.75 -20.80 -3.25
N THR A 253 -3.52 -21.90 -3.96
CA THR A 253 -2.66 -23.01 -3.52
C THR A 253 -1.28 -22.99 -4.14
N GLU A 254 -1.03 -22.16 -5.16
CA GLU A 254 0.28 -21.96 -5.74
C GLU A 254 0.43 -20.55 -6.30
N ALA A 255 1.64 -20.01 -6.26
CA ALA A 255 1.99 -18.79 -6.97
C ALA A 255 3.48 -18.75 -7.34
N GLU A 256 3.80 -17.98 -8.38
CA GLU A 256 5.16 -17.74 -8.85
C GLU A 256 5.32 -16.26 -9.17
N ALA A 257 6.38 -15.64 -8.65
CA ALA A 257 6.71 -14.24 -8.91
C ALA A 257 8.20 -14.12 -9.27
N THR A 258 8.50 -13.26 -10.23
CA THR A 258 9.87 -12.94 -10.65
C THR A 258 10.04 -11.44 -10.75
N PHE A 259 11.09 -10.91 -10.16
CA PHE A 259 11.49 -9.51 -10.26
C PHE A 259 12.92 -9.40 -10.78
N VAL A 260 13.14 -8.55 -11.78
CA VAL A 260 14.48 -8.30 -12.35
C VAL A 260 15.06 -7.07 -11.66
N SER A 261 15.95 -7.29 -10.70
CA SER A 261 16.63 -6.21 -9.98
C SER A 261 17.91 -5.75 -10.70
N GLY A 262 18.57 -4.71 -10.16
CA GLY A 262 19.91 -4.32 -10.61
C GLY A 262 20.99 -5.39 -10.40
N TYR A 263 20.73 -6.40 -9.57
CA TYR A 263 21.63 -7.53 -9.30
C TYR A 263 21.31 -8.79 -10.11
N GLY A 264 20.14 -8.84 -10.77
CA GLY A 264 19.65 -9.99 -11.51
C GLY A 264 18.26 -10.44 -11.06
N GLU A 265 17.83 -11.60 -11.55
CA GLU A 265 16.51 -12.16 -11.26
C GLU A 265 16.38 -12.64 -9.81
N ILE A 266 15.31 -12.21 -9.17
CA ILE A 266 14.81 -12.68 -7.88
C ILE A 266 13.53 -13.44 -8.18
N LYS A 267 13.43 -14.69 -7.72
CA LYS A 267 12.27 -15.54 -8.01
C LYS A 267 11.75 -16.21 -6.76
N THR A 268 10.44 -16.23 -6.61
CA THR A 268 9.72 -17.07 -5.64
C THR A 268 8.77 -17.98 -6.39
N LYS A 269 8.66 -19.22 -5.93
CA LYS A 269 7.62 -20.16 -6.34
C LYS A 269 7.18 -20.95 -5.14
N TRP A 270 5.90 -20.93 -4.82
CA TRP A 270 5.38 -21.74 -3.72
C TRP A 270 4.15 -22.54 -4.12
N SER A 271 3.96 -23.66 -3.42
CA SER A 271 2.77 -24.52 -3.50
C SER A 271 2.37 -24.98 -2.10
N ILE A 272 1.08 -25.23 -1.91
CA ILE A 272 0.53 -25.95 -0.76
C ILE A 272 0.07 -27.31 -1.28
N GLU A 273 0.69 -28.35 -0.74
CA GLU A 273 0.42 -29.76 -1.06
C GLU A 273 -0.01 -30.50 0.21
N ASP A 274 -0.35 -31.79 0.10
CA ASP A 274 -0.83 -32.60 1.23
C ASP A 274 0.19 -32.70 2.39
N ASP A 275 1.49 -32.57 2.08
CA ASP A 275 2.60 -32.62 3.04
C ASP A 275 3.05 -31.22 3.51
N GLY A 276 2.34 -30.16 3.15
CA GLY A 276 2.54 -28.80 3.66
C GLY A 276 2.93 -27.77 2.60
N PHE A 277 3.56 -26.69 3.07
CA PHE A 277 3.94 -25.54 2.25
C PHE A 277 5.37 -25.69 1.71
N HIS A 278 5.52 -25.59 0.38
CA HIS A 278 6.80 -25.65 -0.32
C HIS A 278 7.14 -24.29 -0.90
N LEU A 279 8.39 -23.84 -0.73
CA LEU A 279 8.89 -22.58 -1.29
C LEU A 279 10.25 -22.78 -1.95
N GLY A 280 10.32 -22.46 -3.23
CA GLY A 280 11.55 -22.27 -4.00
C GLY A 280 11.91 -20.80 -4.11
N VAL A 281 13.17 -20.46 -3.87
CA VAL A 281 13.71 -19.10 -3.95
C VAL A 281 14.95 -19.07 -4.82
N GLN A 282 15.06 -18.09 -5.72
CA GLN A 282 16.28 -17.72 -6.41
C GLN A 282 16.74 -16.34 -5.95
N VAL A 283 17.96 -16.25 -5.43
CA VAL A 283 18.61 -14.99 -5.03
C VAL A 283 19.75 -14.70 -6.00
N PRO A 284 19.83 -13.50 -6.61
CA PRO A 284 20.90 -13.16 -7.53
C PRO A 284 22.25 -13.02 -6.80
N PRO A 285 23.39 -13.15 -7.52
CA PRO A 285 24.71 -12.87 -6.96
C PRO A 285 24.80 -11.48 -6.32
N ASN A 286 25.67 -11.34 -5.33
CA ASN A 286 25.92 -10.08 -4.60
C ASN A 286 24.70 -9.53 -3.83
N SER A 287 23.66 -10.34 -3.63
CA SER A 287 22.48 -10.04 -2.81
C SER A 287 22.26 -11.10 -1.73
N LYS A 288 21.46 -10.77 -0.72
CA LYS A 288 20.99 -11.69 0.33
C LYS A 288 19.48 -11.61 0.48
N ALA A 289 18.87 -12.68 0.97
CA ALA A 289 17.44 -12.70 1.29
C ALA A 289 17.19 -13.10 2.74
N VAL A 290 16.16 -12.50 3.32
CA VAL A 290 15.55 -12.89 4.59
C VAL A 290 14.22 -13.57 4.24
N VAL A 291 14.14 -14.88 4.48
CA VAL A 291 12.97 -15.69 4.16
C VAL A 291 12.17 -15.92 5.42
N THR A 292 10.92 -15.48 5.44
CA THR A 292 9.95 -15.73 6.52
C THR A 292 8.91 -16.73 6.04
N LEU A 293 8.86 -17.91 6.68
CA LEU A 293 7.92 -18.96 6.31
C LEU A 293 6.53 -18.68 6.91
N PRO A 294 5.44 -18.87 6.14
CA PRO A 294 4.07 -18.68 6.62
C PRO A 294 3.76 -19.66 7.76
N GLY A 295 2.80 -19.30 8.63
CA GLY A 295 2.39 -20.08 9.79
C GLY A 295 3.38 -19.98 10.95
N SER A 296 4.56 -20.60 10.80
CA SER A 296 5.59 -20.64 11.85
C SER A 296 6.22 -19.28 12.16
N GLY A 297 6.21 -18.34 11.20
CA GLY A 297 6.90 -17.06 11.32
C GLY A 297 8.43 -17.20 11.38
N LYS A 298 8.97 -18.38 11.06
CA LYS A 298 10.40 -18.65 11.13
C LYS A 298 11.13 -17.86 10.05
N THR A 299 12.11 -17.06 10.48
CA THR A 299 12.96 -16.26 9.61
C THR A 299 14.33 -16.91 9.39
N ILE A 300 14.81 -16.93 8.15
CA ILE A 300 16.07 -17.55 7.72
C ILE A 300 16.81 -16.60 6.76
N GLU A 301 18.05 -16.23 7.08
CA GLU A 301 18.90 -15.48 6.14
C GLU A 301 19.64 -16.44 5.20
N VAL A 302 19.61 -16.14 3.90
CA VAL A 302 20.33 -16.89 2.86
C VAL A 302 21.11 -15.96 1.93
N GLY A 303 22.24 -16.45 1.41
CA GLY A 303 23.00 -15.79 0.35
C GLY A 303 22.42 -16.04 -1.05
N SER A 304 23.19 -15.69 -2.09
CA SER A 304 22.83 -15.96 -3.47
C SER A 304 22.69 -17.44 -3.78
N GLY A 305 21.87 -17.80 -4.78
CA GLY A 305 21.67 -19.17 -5.24
C GLY A 305 20.21 -19.60 -5.19
N ALA A 306 20.00 -20.89 -5.46
CA ALA A 306 18.69 -21.51 -5.39
C ALA A 306 18.50 -22.20 -4.03
N HIS A 307 17.40 -21.88 -3.36
CA HIS A 307 17.04 -22.39 -2.05
C HIS A 307 15.67 -23.05 -2.09
N LYS A 308 15.48 -24.07 -1.25
CA LYS A 308 14.19 -24.74 -1.07
C LYS A 308 13.86 -24.81 0.41
N PHE A 309 12.61 -24.52 0.74
CA PHE A 309 12.07 -24.58 2.08
C PHE A 309 10.80 -25.42 2.05
N HIS A 310 10.60 -26.18 3.13
CA HIS A 310 9.39 -26.95 3.37
C HIS A 310 8.93 -26.65 4.79
N ASN A 311 7.67 -26.24 4.94
CA ASN A 311 7.05 -26.04 6.23
C ASN A 311 5.84 -26.97 6.37
N VAL A 312 5.87 -27.81 7.40
CA VAL A 312 4.79 -28.78 7.70
C VAL A 312 3.78 -28.18 8.69
N ASP A 313 4.12 -27.06 9.34
CA ASP A 313 3.25 -26.37 10.27
C ASP A 313 2.41 -25.33 9.52
N GLY A 314 1.19 -25.73 9.17
CA GLY A 314 0.11 -24.89 8.62
C GLY A 314 -0.76 -24.28 9.71
#